data_AF-A0A918PF87-F1
#
_entry.id   AF-A0A918PF87-F1
#
_cell.length_a   1.000
_cell.length_b   1.000
_cell.length_c   1.000
_cell.angle_alpha   90.00
_cell.angle_beta   90.00
_cell.angle_gamma   90.00
#
_symmetry.space_group_name_H-M   'P 1'
#
loop_
_entity.id
_entity.type
_entity.pdbx_description
1 polymer ?
#
loop_
_entity_poly.entity_id
_entity_poly.type
_entity_poly.pdbx_seq_one_letter_code
_entity_poly.pdbx_strand_id
1 'polypeptide(L)' 'MKAALYIHVLRPLCWMGLLEEVRSGEGFKRDETYFKTALWHEAFKLETDVHLDPVTQH' A
#
# COMPACT_ATOMS: atom_id res chain seq x y z
N MET A 1 15.53 7.13 -7.79
CA MET A 1 14.57 6.01 -7.84
C MET A 1 13.37 6.16 -6.89
N LYS A 2 13.53 6.58 -5.61
CA LYS A 2 12.39 6.80 -4.68
C LYS A 2 11.29 7.76 -5.20
N ALA A 3 11.67 8.87 -5.84
CA ALA A 3 10.70 9.87 -6.31
C ALA A 3 9.73 9.31 -7.39
N ALA A 4 10.21 8.47 -8.31
CA ALA A 4 9.37 7.87 -9.35
C ALA A 4 8.36 6.88 -8.74
N LEU A 5 8.80 6.04 -7.80
CA LEU A 5 7.91 5.14 -7.05
C LEU A 5 6.84 5.94 -6.29
N TYR A 6 7.22 7.03 -5.64
CA TYR A 6 6.28 7.89 -4.93
C TYR A 6 5.24 8.51 -5.87
N ILE A 7 5.69 9.15 -6.95
CA ILE A 7 4.80 9.88 -7.89
C ILE A 7 3.86 8.93 -8.62
N HIS A 8 4.37 7.79 -9.09
CA HIS A 8 3.62 6.90 -9.99
C HIS A 8 2.90 5.75 -9.28
N VAL A 9 3.25 5.44 -8.03
CA VAL A 9 2.68 4.27 -7.32
C VAL A 9 2.11 4.67 -5.96
N LEU A 10 2.94 5.17 -5.04
CA LEU A 10 2.49 5.38 -3.66
C LEU A 10 1.42 6.47 -3.56
N ARG A 11 1.63 7.61 -4.22
CA ARG A 11 0.70 8.74 -4.18
C ARG A 11 -0.66 8.41 -4.81
N PRO A 12 -0.75 7.80 -6.00
CA PRO A 12 -2.02 7.31 -6.53
C PRO A 12 -2.74 6.33 -5.60
N LEU A 13 -2.01 5.38 -5.00
CA LEU A 13 -2.63 4.40 -4.08
C LEU A 13 -3.16 5.06 -2.80
N CYS A 14 -2.49 6.10 -2.29
CA CYS A 14 -3.02 6.92 -1.21
C CYS A 14 -4.27 7.70 -1.61
N TRP A 15 -4.31 8.28 -2.82
CA TRP A 15 -5.51 8.96 -3.33
C TRP A 15 -6.71 8.04 -3.49
N MET A 16 -6.46 6.78 -3.85
CA MET A 16 -7.51 5.76 -3.94
C MET A 16 -7.95 5.22 -2.56
N GLY A 17 -7.33 5.67 -1.46
CA GLY A 17 -7.62 5.19 -0.11
C GLY A 17 -7.13 3.75 0.14
N LEU A 18 -6.31 3.18 -0.74
CA LEU A 18 -5.77 1.83 -0.60
C LEU A 18 -4.57 1.80 0.37
N LEU A 19 -3.83 2.91 0.43
CA LEU A 19 -2.74 3.11 1.37
C LEU A 19 -2.99 4.34 2.25
N GLU A 20 -2.60 4.23 3.52
CA GLU A 20 -2.53 5.34 4.45
C GLU A 20 -1.07 5.75 4.65
N GLU A 21 -0.76 7.02 4.42
CA GLU A 21 0.57 7.58 4.60
C GLU A 21 0.70 8.19 6.00
N VAL A 22 1.59 7.63 6.82
CA VAL A 22 1.98 8.18 8.12
C VAL A 22 3.35 8.81 7.99
N ARG A 23 3.41 10.13 8.22
CA ARG A 23 4.65 10.89 8.25
C ARG A 23 5.10 11.08 9.69
N SER A 24 6.33 10.70 9.99
CA SER A 24 6.91 10.83 11.33
C SER A 24 8.25 11.57 11.26
N GLY A 25 8.58 12.31 12.32
CA GLY A 25 9.81 13.10 12.44
C GLY A 25 9.65 14.58 12.08
N GLU A 26 10.70 15.34 12.37
CA GLU A 26 10.75 16.80 12.22
C GLU A 26 11.87 17.25 11.27
N GLY A 27 11.65 18.36 10.56
CA GLY A 27 12.63 18.95 9.65
C GLY A 27 13.04 18.03 8.50
N PHE A 28 14.34 17.89 8.27
CA PHE A 28 14.90 17.09 7.17
C PHE A 28 14.90 15.57 7.42
N LYS A 29 14.58 15.11 8.63
CA LYS A 29 14.38 13.69 8.96
C LYS A 29 12.89 13.37 9.00
N ARG A 30 12.23 13.45 7.85
CA ARG A 30 10.89 12.91 7.69
C ARG A 30 10.97 11.50 7.15
N ASP A 31 10.49 10.57 7.94
CA ASP A 31 10.24 9.21 7.51
C ASP A 31 8.78 9.08 7.09
N GLU A 32 8.57 8.38 5.98
CA GLU A 32 7.27 8.10 5.41
C GLU A 32 7.01 6.60 5.52
N THR A 33 5.94 6.23 6.22
CA THR A 33 5.48 4.84 6.33
C THR A 33 4.12 4.74 5.68
N TYR A 34 3.90 3.67 4.90
CA TYR A 34 2.65 3.46 4.17
C TYR A 34 2.02 2.16 4.66
N PHE A 35 0.79 2.23 5.13
CA PHE A 35 0.03 1.08 5.63
C PHE A 35 -1.10 0.72 4.67
N LYS A 36 -1.38 -0.56 4.51
CA LYS A 36 -2.55 -1.02 3.75
C LYS A 36 -3.81 -0.71 4.56
N THR A 37 -4.82 -0.14 3.92
CA THR A 37 -6.13 0.09 4.54
C THR A 37 -7.02 -1.15 4.43
N ALA A 38 -8.17 -1.15 5.08
CA ALA A 38 -9.18 -2.21 4.89
C ALA A 38 -9.66 -2.30 3.43
N LEU A 39 -9.70 -1.18 2.70
CA LEU A 39 -10.10 -1.14 1.29
C LEU A 39 -9.11 -1.91 0.41
N TRP A 40 -7.85 -2.04 0.82
CA TRP A 40 -6.86 -2.84 0.07
C TRP A 40 -7.37 -4.25 -0.18
N HIS A 41 -7.91 -4.91 0.84
CA HIS A 41 -8.36 -6.30 0.68
C HIS A 41 -9.58 -6.38 -0.24
N GLU A 42 -10.57 -5.51 -0.04
CA GLU A 42 -11.78 -5.50 -0.86
C GLU A 42 -11.51 -5.12 -2.33
N ALA A 43 -10.57 -4.21 -2.60
CA ALA A 43 -10.23 -3.79 -3.97
C ALA A 43 -9.50 -4.87 -4.77
N PHE A 44 -8.81 -5.79 -4.08
CA PHE A 44 -8.06 -6.88 -4.71
C PHE A 44 -8.71 -8.25 -4.51
N LYS A 45 -9.88 -8.31 -3.86
CA LYS A 45 -10.66 -9.52 -3.73
C LYS A 45 -11.26 -9.87 -5.09
N LEU A 46 -10.63 -10.83 -5.76
CA LEU A 46 -11.05 -11.29 -7.08
C LEU A 46 -11.84 -12.58 -6.95
N GLU A 47 -12.82 -12.81 -7.83
CA GLU A 47 -13.57 -14.08 -7.87
C GLU A 47 -12.64 -15.28 -8.05
N THR A 48 -11.49 -15.08 -8.71
CA THR A 48 -10.48 -16.11 -8.93
C THR A 48 -9.63 -16.44 -7.71
N ASP A 49 -9.67 -15.64 -6.65
CA ASP A 49 -8.90 -15.93 -5.42
C ASP A 49 -9.35 -17.24 -4.76
N VAL A 50 -10.57 -17.72 -5.05
CA VAL A 50 -11.07 -19.04 -4.62
C VAL A 50 -10.31 -20.22 -5.23
N HIS A 51 -9.61 -20.00 -6.34
CA HIS A 51 -8.83 -21.01 -7.05
C HIS A 51 -7.35 -21.01 -6.66
N LEU A 52 -6.93 -20.10 -5.76
CA LEU A 52 -5.57 -20.07 -5.26
C LEU A 52 -5.40 -21.13 -4.17
N ASP A 53 -4.35 -21.94 -4.29
CA ASP A 53 -3.94 -22.82 -3.22
C ASP A 53 -3.65 -21.99 -1.95
N PRO A 54 -4.02 -22.48 -0.76
CA PRO A 54 -3.76 -21.76 0.47
C PRO A 54 -2.27 -21.44 0.59
N VAL A 55 -1.97 -20.17 0.87
CA VAL A 55 -0.60 -19.68 1.00
C VAL A 55 0.15 -20.56 2.00
N THR A 56 1.17 -21.27 1.52
CA THR A 56 2.08 -22.01 2.41
C THR A 56 2.92 -20.99 3.15
N GLN A 57 2.54 -20.67 4.38
CA GLN A 57 3.41 -19.94 5.29
C GLN A 57 4.45 -20.92 5.86
N HIS A 58 5.71 -20.72 5.46
CA HIS A 58 6.88 -21.42 5.98
C HIS A 58 7.34 -20.85 7.33
#